data_AF-A0A973D8Q9-F1
#
_entry.id   AF-A0A973D8Q9-F1
#
_cell.length_a   1.000
_cell.length_b   1.000
_cell.length_c   1.000
_cell.angle_alpha   90.00
_cell.angle_beta   90.00
_cell.angle_gamma   90.00
#
_symmetry.space_group_name_H-M   'P 1'
#
loop_
_entity.id
_entity.type
_entity.pdbx_description
1 polymer ?
#
loop_
_entity_poly.entity_id
_entity_poly.type
_entity_poly.pdbx_seq_one_letter_code
_entity_poly.pdbx_strand_id
1 'polypeptide(L)'
;MATPRRNLISVSNTPYYHCISRCVRRAYLCGKDPLTGRSYEHRRDWVEKKLLQLGRIFCIDICAYAVMSNHTHLVLHIDIAKARRLNNKAILIRWHKLFKSTFLCQRFLNGELLTQTELATVNTKVNLYRERLSSISWFMRVLNEGIARKANQEDGCKGRFWEGRFKSQALLDEAALAACLAYVDLNPVRAKAADLPEQSDYTSIKARIQLAQNKKQPKSLMRFAGKPREHMPKGLPFELKTYLQLVDWTGRSIREDKPGKIPENALPILERLNICTENWLTLTTSFTRSFKNTAGKEQAITEYAKHMKRKRRSSITNSQALFC
;
A
#
# COMPACT_ATOMS: atom_id res chain seq x y z
N MET A 1 16.04 -1.70 -19.96
CA MET A 1 15.73 -0.32 -19.52
C MET A 1 14.60 -0.33 -18.49
N ALA A 2 14.69 0.50 -17.45
CA ALA A 2 13.69 0.52 -16.39
C ALA A 2 12.54 1.49 -16.73
N THR A 3 11.29 1.00 -16.75
CA THR A 3 10.12 1.75 -17.20
C THR A 3 9.87 3.03 -16.37
N PRO A 4 9.53 4.19 -16.98
CA PRO A 4 9.14 5.40 -16.26
C PRO A 4 7.89 5.19 -15.41
N ARG A 5 7.82 5.78 -14.21
CA ARG A 5 6.68 5.58 -13.28
C ARG A 5 5.33 6.04 -13.84
N ARG A 6 5.32 7.12 -14.64
CA ARG A 6 4.12 7.57 -15.37
C ARG A 6 3.52 6.48 -16.28
N ASN A 7 4.34 5.52 -16.71
CA ASN A 7 3.90 4.40 -17.52
C ASN A 7 3.57 3.17 -16.68
N LEU A 8 3.79 3.18 -15.35
CA LEU A 8 3.53 2.06 -14.43
C LEU A 8 2.26 2.26 -13.58
N ILE A 9 1.90 3.51 -13.30
CA ILE A 9 0.75 3.88 -12.46
C ILE A 9 -0.26 4.62 -13.33
N SER A 10 -1.41 3.98 -13.55
CA SER A 10 -2.57 4.54 -14.25
C SER A 10 -3.81 4.39 -13.40
N VAL A 11 -4.34 5.52 -12.93
CA VAL A 11 -5.53 5.53 -12.08
C VAL A 11 -6.79 5.14 -12.84
N SER A 12 -6.83 5.35 -14.17
CA SER A 12 -7.96 4.93 -15.00
C SER A 12 -8.05 3.42 -15.15
N ASN A 13 -6.96 2.67 -14.95
CA ASN A 13 -7.00 1.21 -14.99
C ASN A 13 -7.26 0.59 -13.61
N THR A 14 -6.63 1.13 -12.57
CA THR A 14 -6.91 0.73 -11.19
C THR A 14 -6.41 1.81 -10.23
N PRO A 15 -7.13 2.09 -9.14
CA PRO A 15 -6.63 2.93 -8.06
C PRO A 15 -5.75 2.16 -7.07
N TYR A 16 -5.65 0.82 -7.16
CA TYR A 16 -4.96 -0.03 -6.19
C TYR A 16 -3.57 -0.48 -6.64
N TYR A 17 -2.58 -0.32 -5.77
CA TYR A 17 -1.20 -0.68 -6.04
C TYR A 17 -0.51 -1.32 -4.84
N HIS A 18 0.18 -2.42 -5.08
CA HIS A 18 1.15 -2.98 -4.15
C HIS A 18 2.51 -2.33 -4.36
N CYS A 19 3.06 -1.71 -3.32
CA CYS A 19 4.31 -0.96 -3.34
C CYS A 19 5.33 -1.59 -2.38
N ILE A 20 6.57 -1.74 -2.86
CA ILE A 20 7.64 -2.40 -2.10
C ILE A 20 8.90 -1.54 -2.14
N SER A 21 9.49 -1.27 -0.98
CA SER A 21 10.79 -0.61 -0.84
C SER A 21 11.72 -1.49 -0.02
N ARG A 22 12.91 -1.78 -0.54
CA ARG A 22 13.92 -2.63 0.12
C ARG A 22 15.22 -1.86 0.35
N CYS A 23 15.84 -2.07 1.51
CA CYS A 23 17.10 -1.44 1.89
C CYS A 23 18.30 -2.10 1.18
N VAL A 24 19.36 -1.33 0.92
CA VAL A 24 20.61 -1.85 0.32
C VAL A 24 21.43 -2.69 1.31
N ARG A 25 22.40 -3.46 0.78
CA ARG A 25 23.66 -3.83 1.47
C ARG A 25 23.53 -4.42 2.89
N ARG A 26 22.70 -5.43 3.12
CA ARG A 26 22.48 -5.99 4.48
C ARG A 26 22.09 -4.91 5.52
N ALA A 27 21.76 -3.68 5.10
CA ALA A 27 21.28 -2.65 5.99
C ALA A 27 19.89 -3.07 6.47
N TYR A 28 19.77 -3.22 7.78
CA TYR A 28 18.50 -3.49 8.42
C TYR A 28 17.66 -2.20 8.35
N LEU A 29 16.47 -2.31 7.75
CA LEU A 29 15.44 -1.30 7.93
C LEU A 29 15.07 -1.23 9.41
N CYS A 30 14.91 -2.40 10.03
CA CYS A 30 14.68 -2.61 11.45
C CYS A 30 15.07 -4.04 11.84
N GLY A 31 15.07 -4.36 13.13
CA GLY A 31 15.47 -5.67 13.67
C GLY A 31 16.93 -5.72 14.10
N LYS A 32 17.37 -6.91 14.53
CA LYS A 32 18.72 -7.13 15.05
C LYS A 32 19.68 -7.48 13.91
N ASP A 33 20.76 -6.74 13.79
CA ASP A 33 21.86 -7.07 12.89
C ASP A 33 22.62 -8.30 13.45
N PRO A 34 22.67 -9.43 12.74
CA PRO A 34 23.32 -10.64 13.21
C PRO A 34 24.84 -10.52 13.26
N LEU A 35 25.45 -9.57 12.54
CA LEU A 35 26.89 -9.37 12.55
C LEU A 35 27.34 -8.56 13.77
N THR A 36 26.68 -7.43 14.02
CA THR A 36 27.07 -6.49 15.09
C THR A 36 26.30 -6.71 16.39
N GLY A 37 25.20 -7.48 16.35
CA GLY A 37 24.27 -7.62 17.47
C GLY A 37 23.41 -6.39 17.76
N ARG A 38 23.64 -5.27 17.06
CA ARG A 38 22.91 -4.01 17.26
C ARG A 38 21.46 -4.15 16.82
N SER A 39 20.55 -3.69 17.67
CA SER A 39 19.12 -3.66 17.34
C SER A 39 18.72 -2.32 16.72
N TYR A 40 18.00 -2.40 15.62
CA TYR A 40 17.35 -1.28 14.92
C TYR A 40 15.82 -1.40 14.96
N GLU A 41 15.29 -2.21 15.87
CA GLU A 41 13.86 -2.52 15.93
C GLU A 41 12.99 -1.26 16.12
N HIS A 42 13.49 -0.25 16.84
CA HIS A 42 12.84 1.04 17.02
C HIS A 42 12.55 1.79 15.69
N ARG A 43 13.29 1.49 14.62
CA ARG A 43 13.03 2.09 13.29
C ARG A 43 11.70 1.65 12.71
N ARG A 44 11.16 0.50 13.13
CA ARG A 44 9.85 0.00 12.66
C ARG A 44 8.72 0.96 13.03
N ASP A 45 8.77 1.50 14.24
CA ASP A 45 7.87 2.57 14.71
C ASP A 45 8.01 3.85 13.89
N TRP A 46 9.23 4.24 13.49
CA TRP A 46 9.43 5.41 12.63
C TRP A 46 8.73 5.23 11.28
N VAL A 47 8.83 4.04 10.69
CA VAL A 47 8.20 3.71 9.40
C VAL A 47 6.68 3.75 9.54
N GLU A 48 6.12 3.05 10.52
CA GLU A 48 4.67 2.99 10.72
C GLU A 48 4.09 4.36 11.03
N LYS A 49 4.64 5.11 11.99
CA LYS A 49 4.17 6.46 12.32
C LYS A 49 4.20 7.38 11.10
N LYS A 50 5.28 7.34 10.32
CA LYS A 50 5.40 8.16 9.11
C LYS A 50 4.37 7.73 8.07
N LEU A 51 4.22 6.44 7.82
CA LEU A 51 3.24 5.88 6.89
C LEU A 51 1.82 6.34 7.24
N LEU A 52 1.38 6.13 8.49
CA LEU A 52 0.05 6.50 8.94
C LEU A 52 -0.16 8.03 8.96
N GLN A 53 0.88 8.81 9.26
CA GLN A 53 0.85 10.27 9.11
C GLN A 53 0.58 10.67 7.65
N LEU A 54 1.29 10.06 6.70
CA LEU A 54 1.12 10.36 5.27
C LEU A 54 -0.27 9.99 4.77
N GLY A 55 -0.85 8.86 5.21
CA GLY A 55 -2.23 8.47 4.87
C GLY A 55 -3.28 9.50 5.30
N ARG A 56 -3.03 10.26 6.37
CA ARG A 56 -3.91 11.37 6.80
C ARG A 56 -3.76 12.64 5.95
N ILE A 57 -2.55 12.87 5.43
CA ILE A 57 -2.21 14.09 4.69
C ILE A 57 -2.53 13.95 3.20
N PHE A 58 -2.14 12.84 2.58
CA PHE A 58 -2.34 12.57 1.17
C PHE A 58 -3.81 12.21 0.85
N CYS A 59 -4.14 12.24 -0.44
CA CYS A 59 -5.34 11.64 -1.01
C CYS A 59 -5.04 10.19 -1.44
N ILE A 60 -4.38 9.44 -0.55
CA ILE A 60 -4.03 8.04 -0.72
C ILE A 60 -4.41 7.32 0.56
N ASP A 61 -5.23 6.29 0.43
CA ASP A 61 -5.60 5.43 1.54
C ASP A 61 -4.63 4.25 1.63
N ILE A 62 -4.39 3.78 2.86
CA ILE A 62 -3.56 2.61 3.14
C ILE A 62 -4.52 1.43 3.30
N CYS A 63 -4.49 0.49 2.37
CA CYS A 63 -5.32 -0.71 2.41
C CYS A 63 -4.70 -1.77 3.33
N ALA A 64 -3.39 -2.03 3.16
CA ALA A 64 -2.61 -2.92 4.01
C ALA A 64 -1.14 -2.47 4.08
N TYR A 65 -0.43 -2.89 5.11
CA TYR A 65 1.01 -2.74 5.23
C TYR A 65 1.62 -3.82 6.12
N ALA A 66 2.89 -4.13 5.85
CA ALA A 66 3.77 -4.87 6.74
C ALA A 66 5.17 -4.24 6.68
N VAL A 67 5.71 -3.87 7.84
CA VAL A 67 7.09 -3.37 7.97
C VAL A 67 8.01 -4.53 8.35
N MET A 68 8.76 -5.02 7.38
CA MET A 68 9.70 -6.13 7.56
C MET A 68 11.10 -5.62 7.93
N SER A 69 11.98 -6.52 8.36
CA SER A 69 13.35 -6.20 8.79
C SER A 69 14.20 -5.47 7.74
N ASN A 70 13.99 -5.71 6.45
CA ASN A 70 14.77 -5.09 5.37
C ASN A 70 13.93 -4.48 4.24
N HIS A 71 12.59 -4.50 4.35
CA HIS A 71 11.71 -3.93 3.35
C HIS A 71 10.32 -3.60 3.90
N THR A 72 9.56 -2.79 3.18
CA THR A 72 8.15 -2.53 3.45
C THR A 72 7.28 -3.10 2.34
N HIS A 73 6.16 -3.71 2.71
CA HIS A 73 5.06 -4.02 1.79
C HIS A 73 3.89 -3.10 2.09
N LEU A 74 3.37 -2.39 1.09
CA LEU A 74 2.22 -1.48 1.23
C LEU A 74 1.20 -1.76 0.13
N VAL A 75 -0.08 -1.87 0.46
CA VAL A 75 -1.17 -1.82 -0.52
C VAL A 75 -1.85 -0.46 -0.38
N LEU A 76 -1.81 0.33 -1.45
CA LEU A 76 -2.25 1.73 -1.47
C LEU A 76 -3.40 1.91 -2.45
N HIS A 77 -4.33 2.79 -2.10
CA HIS A 77 -5.46 3.20 -2.93
C HIS A 77 -5.39 4.70 -3.24
N ILE A 78 -5.49 5.08 -4.51
CA ILE A 78 -5.48 6.48 -4.95
C ILE A 78 -6.90 7.04 -4.90
N ASP A 79 -7.17 7.96 -3.98
CA ASP A 79 -8.48 8.59 -3.82
C ASP A 79 -8.60 9.89 -4.61
N ILE A 80 -8.83 9.75 -5.92
CA ILE A 80 -9.05 10.88 -6.82
C ILE A 80 -10.32 11.66 -6.47
N ALA A 81 -11.35 10.99 -5.94
CA ALA A 81 -12.59 11.66 -5.54
C ALA A 81 -12.33 12.65 -4.39
N LYS A 82 -11.57 12.25 -3.36
CA LYS A 82 -11.10 13.16 -2.31
C LYS A 82 -10.20 14.24 -2.88
N ALA A 83 -9.26 13.88 -3.76
CA ALA A 83 -8.38 14.87 -4.38
C ALA A 83 -9.16 15.94 -5.15
N ARG A 84 -10.28 15.61 -5.82
CA ARG A 84 -11.16 16.57 -6.52
C ARG A 84 -12.02 17.39 -5.57
N ARG A 85 -12.59 16.77 -4.53
CA ARG A 85 -13.49 17.42 -3.57
C ARG A 85 -12.82 18.50 -2.71
N LEU A 86 -11.52 18.38 -2.44
CA LEU A 86 -10.83 19.36 -1.58
C LEU A 86 -10.78 20.74 -2.24
N ASN A 87 -11.02 21.81 -1.46
CA ASN A 87 -10.82 23.17 -1.95
C ASN A 87 -9.33 23.59 -1.90
N ASN A 88 -9.01 24.76 -2.45
CA ASN A 88 -7.63 25.24 -2.57
C ASN A 88 -6.93 25.40 -1.21
N LYS A 89 -7.61 26.00 -0.22
CA LYS A 89 -7.08 26.12 1.15
C LYS A 89 -6.76 24.74 1.73
N ALA A 90 -7.65 23.78 1.56
CA ALA A 90 -7.49 22.42 2.07
C ALA A 90 -6.31 21.66 1.43
N ILE A 91 -5.99 21.92 0.16
CA ILE A 91 -4.80 21.41 -0.52
C ILE A 91 -3.52 22.04 0.04
N LEU A 92 -3.48 23.38 0.17
CA LEU A 92 -2.33 24.09 0.72
C LEU A 92 -2.03 23.66 2.15
N ILE A 93 -3.04 23.61 3.02
CA ILE A 93 -2.89 23.17 4.42
C ILE A 93 -2.30 21.76 4.49
N ARG A 94 -2.76 20.83 3.64
CA ARG A 94 -2.22 19.47 3.60
C ARG A 94 -0.77 19.45 3.13
N TRP A 95 -0.47 20.15 2.05
CA TRP A 95 0.89 20.22 1.51
C TRP A 95 1.86 20.83 2.54
N HIS A 96 1.43 21.88 3.25
CA HIS A 96 2.26 22.58 4.22
C HIS A 96 2.51 21.84 5.53
N LYS A 97 1.78 20.74 5.80
CA LYS A 97 2.13 19.79 6.87
C LYS A 97 3.44 19.04 6.59
N LEU A 98 3.92 19.04 5.35
CA LEU A 98 5.10 18.29 4.93
C LEU A 98 6.21 19.18 4.35
N PHE A 99 5.85 20.30 3.75
CA PHE A 99 6.77 21.18 3.03
C PHE A 99 6.56 22.63 3.42
N LYS A 100 7.62 23.43 3.40
CA LYS A 100 7.52 24.87 3.68
C LYS A 100 6.53 25.57 2.74
N SER A 101 5.82 26.55 3.26
CA SER A 101 4.90 27.38 2.47
C SER A 101 5.64 28.47 1.71
N THR A 102 5.07 28.92 0.60
CA THR A 102 5.53 30.12 -0.10
C THR A 102 4.77 31.34 0.42
N PHE A 103 5.37 32.52 0.31
CA PHE A 103 4.77 33.77 0.76
C PHE A 103 3.34 33.98 0.22
N LEU A 104 3.13 33.84 -1.09
CA LEU A 104 1.80 33.98 -1.70
C LEU A 104 0.78 32.94 -1.19
N CYS A 105 1.22 31.70 -0.92
CA CYS A 105 0.32 30.69 -0.35
C CYS A 105 -0.06 31.01 1.10
N GLN A 106 0.83 31.63 1.87
CA GLN A 106 0.53 32.09 3.24
C GLN A 106 -0.50 33.23 3.21
N ARG A 107 -0.28 34.26 2.37
CA ARG A 107 -1.23 35.36 2.18
C ARG A 107 -2.62 34.85 1.80
N PHE A 108 -2.70 33.91 0.84
CA PHE A 108 -3.95 33.26 0.44
C PHE A 108 -4.63 32.52 1.61
N LEU A 109 -3.85 31.79 2.43
CA LEU A 109 -4.38 31.05 3.58
C LEU A 109 -4.91 31.99 4.66
N ASN A 110 -4.24 33.12 4.88
CA ASN A 110 -4.65 34.17 5.82
C ASN A 110 -5.88 34.96 5.34
N GLY A 111 -6.31 34.78 4.09
CA GLY A 111 -7.47 35.49 3.53
C GLY A 111 -7.15 36.91 3.08
N GLU A 112 -5.87 37.23 2.87
CA GLU A 112 -5.46 38.52 2.33
C GLU A 112 -5.92 38.69 0.87
N LEU A 113 -6.16 39.94 0.47
CA LEU A 113 -6.46 40.29 -0.91
C LEU A 113 -5.21 40.05 -1.77
N LEU A 114 -5.38 39.28 -2.84
CA LEU A 114 -4.36 39.00 -3.84
C LEU A 114 -4.77 39.62 -5.17
N THR A 115 -3.79 40.13 -5.91
CA THR A 115 -4.04 40.53 -7.30
C THR A 115 -4.38 39.31 -8.16
N GLN A 116 -4.95 39.54 -9.34
CA GLN A 116 -5.31 38.45 -10.24
C GLN A 116 -4.10 37.57 -10.64
N THR A 117 -2.92 38.18 -10.83
CA THR A 117 -1.68 37.48 -11.18
C THR A 117 -1.12 36.67 -10.01
N GLU A 118 -1.19 37.21 -8.79
CA GLU A 118 -0.83 36.49 -7.57
C GLU A 118 -1.74 35.28 -7.34
N LEU A 119 -3.07 35.46 -7.52
CA LEU A 119 -4.04 34.39 -7.39
C LEU A 119 -3.84 33.28 -8.45
N ALA A 120 -3.54 33.65 -9.69
CA ALA A 120 -3.20 32.69 -10.75
C ALA A 120 -1.94 31.86 -10.39
N THR A 121 -0.94 32.51 -9.77
CA THR A 121 0.27 31.84 -9.28
C THR A 121 -0.06 30.84 -8.17
N VAL A 122 -0.91 31.24 -7.20
CA VAL A 122 -1.39 30.34 -6.14
C VAL A 122 -2.17 29.16 -6.73
N ASN A 123 -3.09 29.40 -7.66
CA ASN A 123 -3.89 28.35 -8.30
C ASN A 123 -3.02 27.34 -9.05
N THR A 124 -1.99 27.81 -9.76
CA THR A 124 -1.00 26.93 -10.40
C THR A 124 -0.31 26.02 -9.39
N LYS A 125 0.12 26.56 -8.24
CA LYS A 125 0.74 25.76 -7.17
C LYS A 125 -0.25 24.78 -6.55
N VAL A 126 -1.50 25.20 -6.31
CA VAL A 126 -2.55 24.35 -5.76
C VAL A 126 -2.81 23.15 -6.67
N ASN A 127 -2.94 23.36 -7.98
CA ASN A 127 -3.17 22.28 -8.94
C ASN A 127 -2.02 21.27 -8.92
N LEU A 128 -0.77 21.77 -8.94
CA LEU A 128 0.41 20.93 -8.79
C LEU A 128 0.40 20.15 -7.48
N TYR A 129 0.09 20.78 -6.34
CA TYR A 129 0.07 20.09 -5.04
C TYR A 129 -1.06 19.07 -4.95
N ARG A 130 -2.21 19.34 -5.57
CA ARG A 130 -3.33 18.40 -5.66
C ARG A 130 -2.91 17.12 -6.37
N GLU A 131 -2.28 17.25 -7.54
CA GLU A 131 -1.73 16.10 -8.28
C GLU A 131 -0.71 15.31 -7.45
N ARG A 132 0.21 16.02 -6.78
CA ARG A 132 1.23 15.39 -5.93
C ARG A 132 0.64 14.68 -4.73
N LEU A 133 -0.37 15.25 -4.07
CA LEU A 133 -1.08 14.64 -2.94
C LEU A 133 -1.90 13.41 -3.33
N SER A 134 -2.21 13.22 -4.61
CA SER A 134 -2.81 11.99 -5.15
C SER A 134 -1.79 11.04 -5.81
N SER A 135 -0.49 11.32 -5.72
CA SER A 135 0.54 10.53 -6.41
C SER A 135 1.25 9.56 -5.47
N ILE A 136 1.14 8.25 -5.74
CA ILE A 136 1.91 7.21 -5.04
C ILE A 136 3.42 7.48 -5.11
N SER A 137 3.90 8.02 -6.23
CA SER A 137 5.32 8.35 -6.36
C SER A 137 5.77 9.42 -5.36
N TRP A 138 4.93 10.43 -5.10
CA TRP A 138 5.20 11.44 -4.08
C TRP A 138 5.03 10.89 -2.67
N PHE A 139 4.01 10.07 -2.44
CA PHE A 139 3.81 9.39 -1.15
C PHE A 139 5.04 8.55 -0.77
N MET A 140 5.47 7.66 -1.67
CA MET A 140 6.63 6.81 -1.45
C MET A 140 7.92 7.61 -1.37
N ARG A 141 8.05 8.72 -2.11
CA ARG A 141 9.20 9.62 -1.97
C ARG A 141 9.30 10.17 -0.55
N VAL A 142 8.22 10.76 -0.03
CA VAL A 142 8.23 11.38 1.30
C VAL A 142 8.44 10.34 2.41
N LEU A 143 7.84 9.15 2.27
CA LEU A 143 8.07 8.05 3.19
C LEU A 143 9.55 7.62 3.18
N ASN A 144 10.06 7.23 2.01
CA ASN A 144 11.39 6.65 1.88
C ASN A 144 12.50 7.66 2.20
N GLU A 145 12.37 8.91 1.74
CA GLU A 145 13.35 9.96 1.99
C GLU A 145 13.44 10.28 3.49
N GLY A 146 12.30 10.39 4.17
CA GLY A 146 12.26 10.67 5.61
C GLY A 146 12.95 9.58 6.44
N ILE A 147 12.67 8.31 6.13
CA ILE A 147 13.30 7.17 6.80
C ILE A 147 14.80 7.07 6.46
N ALA A 148 15.18 7.23 5.19
CA ALA A 148 16.58 7.17 4.77
C ALA A 148 17.43 8.25 5.45
N ARG A 149 16.93 9.49 5.53
CA ARG A 149 17.67 10.58 6.19
C ARG A 149 17.90 10.29 7.66
N LYS A 150 16.86 9.83 8.38
CA LYS A 150 16.95 9.53 9.81
C LYS A 150 17.87 8.33 10.09
N ALA A 151 17.74 7.27 9.30
CA ALA A 151 18.59 6.08 9.44
C ALA A 151 20.06 6.38 9.10
N ASN A 152 20.33 7.05 7.97
CA ASN A 152 21.70 7.42 7.60
C ASN A 152 22.37 8.33 8.66
N GLN A 153 21.60 9.25 9.26
CA GLN A 153 22.10 10.09 10.35
C GLN A 153 22.43 9.26 11.60
N GLU A 154 21.56 8.33 12.00
CA GLU A 154 21.81 7.40 13.12
C GLU A 154 23.00 6.46 12.87
N ASP A 155 23.21 6.08 11.61
CA ASP A 155 24.29 5.19 11.19
C ASP A 155 25.61 5.93 10.93
N GLY A 156 25.64 7.27 11.04
CA GLY A 156 26.81 8.07 10.65
C GLY A 156 27.21 7.89 9.18
N CYS A 157 26.30 7.41 8.34
CA CYS A 157 26.57 6.96 6.97
C CYS A 157 26.15 8.01 5.93
N LYS A 158 26.91 8.10 4.84
CA LYS A 158 26.53 8.86 3.64
C LYS A 158 26.18 7.89 2.51
N GLY A 159 25.19 8.24 1.68
CA GLY A 159 24.83 7.48 0.46
C GLY A 159 23.42 6.89 0.46
N ARG A 160 23.20 5.89 -0.40
CA ARG A 160 21.87 5.27 -0.62
C ARG A 160 21.50 4.34 0.52
N PHE A 161 20.29 4.52 1.07
CA PHE A 161 19.68 3.62 2.04
C PHE A 161 18.77 2.56 1.38
N TRP A 162 18.05 2.94 0.31
CA TRP A 162 17.16 2.05 -0.44
C TRP A 162 17.84 1.50 -1.70
N GLU A 163 17.57 0.24 -2.07
CA GLU A 163 18.14 -0.44 -3.26
C GLU A 163 17.94 0.34 -4.55
N GLY A 164 16.84 1.08 -4.60
CA GLY A 164 16.59 2.03 -5.66
C GLY A 164 15.17 2.57 -5.58
N ARG A 165 14.51 2.60 -6.73
CA ARG A 165 13.10 2.98 -6.81
C ARG A 165 12.24 1.89 -6.18
N PHE A 166 11.21 2.28 -5.43
CA PHE A 166 10.18 1.35 -4.99
C PHE A 166 9.59 0.60 -6.20
N LYS A 167 9.25 -0.66 -6.02
CA LYS A 167 8.50 -1.47 -6.99
C LYS A 167 7.01 -1.19 -6.81
N SER A 168 6.26 -1.23 -7.91
CA SER A 168 4.80 -1.06 -7.89
C SER A 168 4.14 -2.11 -8.79
N GLN A 169 3.13 -2.80 -8.27
CA GLN A 169 2.29 -3.72 -9.01
C GLN A 169 0.85 -3.20 -9.02
N ALA A 170 0.28 -3.00 -10.20
CA ALA A 170 -1.14 -2.64 -10.33
C ALA A 170 -2.00 -3.87 -10.00
N LEU A 171 -2.99 -3.69 -9.10
CA LEU A 171 -3.96 -4.71 -8.71
C LEU A 171 -5.24 -4.44 -9.49
N LEU A 172 -5.46 -5.19 -10.56
CA LEU A 172 -6.42 -4.82 -11.61
C LEU A 172 -7.86 -5.21 -11.31
N ASP A 173 -8.08 -6.11 -10.36
CA ASP A 173 -9.39 -6.59 -9.93
C ASP A 173 -9.41 -6.96 -8.44
N GLU A 174 -10.59 -7.32 -7.95
CA GLU A 174 -10.80 -7.69 -6.55
C GLU A 174 -10.05 -8.97 -6.15
N ALA A 175 -9.85 -9.90 -7.08
CA ALA A 175 -9.13 -11.15 -6.85
C ALA A 175 -7.65 -10.86 -6.54
N ALA A 176 -7.00 -10.06 -7.39
CA ALA A 176 -5.64 -9.59 -7.16
C ALA A 176 -5.52 -8.73 -5.91
N LEU A 177 -6.53 -7.89 -5.62
CA LEU A 177 -6.56 -7.08 -4.41
C LEU A 177 -6.61 -7.95 -3.15
N ALA A 178 -7.57 -8.87 -3.05
CA ALA A 178 -7.71 -9.76 -1.89
C ALA A 178 -6.45 -10.61 -1.66
N ALA A 179 -5.93 -11.22 -2.73
CA ALA A 179 -4.71 -12.02 -2.69
C ALA A 179 -3.51 -11.18 -2.21
N CYS A 180 -3.37 -9.95 -2.69
CA CYS A 180 -2.28 -9.08 -2.29
C CYS A 180 -2.41 -8.61 -0.84
N LEU A 181 -3.62 -8.24 -0.39
CA LEU A 181 -3.85 -7.87 1.01
C LEU A 181 -3.42 -9.01 1.94
N ALA A 182 -3.91 -10.24 1.69
CA ALA A 182 -3.54 -11.41 2.47
C ALA A 182 -2.03 -11.73 2.37
N TYR A 183 -1.42 -11.62 1.19
CA TYR A 183 0.04 -11.78 1.03
C TYR A 183 0.85 -10.80 1.90
N VAL A 184 0.41 -9.54 2.00
CA VAL A 184 1.07 -8.51 2.81
C VAL A 184 0.84 -8.77 4.30
N ASP A 185 -0.40 -9.01 4.70
CA ASP A 185 -0.77 -9.25 6.09
C ASP A 185 -0.17 -10.54 6.67
N LEU A 186 0.07 -11.56 5.82
CA LEU A 186 0.74 -12.82 6.21
C LEU A 186 2.26 -12.81 6.05
N ASN A 187 2.86 -11.69 5.60
CA ASN A 187 4.30 -11.63 5.35
C ASN A 187 5.13 -11.94 6.61
N PRO A 188 4.81 -11.38 7.81
CA PRO A 188 5.55 -11.72 9.03
C PRO A 188 5.41 -13.19 9.44
N VAL A 189 4.23 -13.80 9.27
CA VAL A 189 4.00 -15.22 9.57
C VAL A 189 4.84 -16.10 8.65
N ARG A 190 4.79 -15.84 7.33
CA ARG A 190 5.60 -16.57 6.34
C ARG A 190 7.10 -16.43 6.59
N ALA A 191 7.54 -15.25 7.03
CA ALA A 191 8.94 -14.99 7.35
C ALA A 191 9.38 -15.55 8.72
N LYS A 192 8.49 -16.25 9.45
CA LYS A 192 8.72 -16.72 10.82
C LYS A 192 9.08 -15.60 11.81
N ALA A 193 8.64 -14.37 11.50
CA ALA A 193 8.82 -13.20 12.37
C ALA A 193 7.68 -13.03 13.39
N ALA A 194 6.56 -13.72 13.17
CA ALA A 194 5.45 -13.84 14.10
C ALA A 194 4.81 -15.22 13.93
N ASP A 195 4.27 -15.77 15.01
CA ASP A 195 3.59 -17.07 14.99
C ASP A 195 2.16 -16.97 14.42
N LEU A 196 1.47 -15.87 14.70
CA LEU A 196 0.09 -15.61 14.31
C LEU A 196 -0.10 -14.16 13.82
N PRO A 197 -1.13 -13.88 12.99
CA PRO A 197 -1.40 -12.53 12.50
C PRO A 197 -1.60 -11.48 13.62
N GLU A 198 -2.25 -11.82 14.72
CA GLU A 198 -2.45 -10.94 15.88
C GLU A 198 -1.16 -10.59 16.64
N GLN A 199 -0.11 -11.40 16.48
CA GLN A 199 1.22 -11.20 17.06
C GLN A 199 2.17 -10.49 16.09
N SER A 200 1.71 -10.17 14.88
CA SER A 200 2.53 -9.52 13.86
C SER A 200 2.56 -8.00 14.04
N ASP A 201 3.49 -7.52 14.87
CA ASP A 201 3.64 -6.09 15.15
C ASP A 201 3.91 -5.27 13.89
N TYR A 202 3.42 -4.02 13.90
CA TYR A 202 3.59 -3.06 12.81
C TYR A 202 3.02 -3.55 11.46
N THR A 203 1.83 -4.15 11.52
CA THR A 203 1.06 -4.58 10.36
C THR A 203 -0.37 -4.03 10.39
N SER A 204 -0.99 -3.96 9.22
CA SER A 204 -2.41 -3.66 9.12
C SER A 204 -3.29 -4.74 9.75
N ILE A 205 -2.94 -6.02 9.62
CA ILE A 205 -3.76 -7.11 10.16
C ILE A 205 -3.87 -7.04 11.68
N LYS A 206 -2.75 -6.79 12.38
CA LYS A 206 -2.77 -6.63 13.84
C LYS A 206 -3.68 -5.47 14.25
N ALA A 207 -3.52 -4.30 13.62
CA ALA A 207 -4.36 -3.14 13.90
C ALA A 207 -5.85 -3.39 13.63
N ARG A 208 -6.18 -4.23 12.63
CA ARG A 208 -7.57 -4.63 12.33
C ARG A 208 -8.11 -5.59 13.36
N ILE A 209 -7.36 -6.63 13.73
CA ILE A 209 -7.77 -7.62 14.74
C ILE A 209 -8.04 -6.95 16.09
N GLN A 210 -7.13 -6.08 16.55
CA GLN A 210 -7.28 -5.37 17.82
C GLN A 210 -8.57 -4.56 17.91
N LEU A 211 -8.97 -3.88 16.83
CA LEU A 211 -10.21 -3.09 16.82
C LEU A 211 -11.45 -3.91 16.52
N ALA A 212 -11.32 -5.03 15.81
CA ALA A 212 -12.43 -5.93 15.50
C ALA A 212 -13.05 -6.54 16.78
N GLN A 213 -12.25 -6.76 17.83
CA GLN A 213 -12.72 -7.18 19.16
C GLN A 213 -13.81 -6.24 19.71
N ASN A 214 -13.71 -4.94 19.38
CA ASN A 214 -14.66 -3.90 19.77
C ASN A 214 -15.66 -3.54 18.65
N LYS A 215 -15.83 -4.42 17.64
CA LYS A 215 -16.66 -4.19 16.44
C LYS A 215 -16.29 -2.90 15.68
N LYS A 216 -15.02 -2.47 15.75
CA LYS A 216 -14.50 -1.23 15.14
C LYS A 216 -13.46 -1.55 14.05
N GLN A 217 -13.15 -0.55 13.24
CA GLN A 217 -12.07 -0.60 12.24
C GLN A 217 -11.09 0.56 12.45
N PRO A 218 -9.80 0.39 12.13
CA PRO A 218 -8.80 1.45 12.25
C PRO A 218 -9.10 2.62 11.31
N LYS A 219 -9.25 3.83 11.88
CA LYS A 219 -9.50 5.07 11.11
C LYS A 219 -8.32 5.46 10.21
N SER A 220 -7.12 4.97 10.50
CA SER A 220 -5.90 5.23 9.72
C SER A 220 -5.77 4.35 8.47
N LEU A 221 -6.59 3.31 8.34
CA LEU A 221 -6.58 2.40 7.19
C LEU A 221 -7.89 2.51 6.41
N MET A 222 -7.85 2.10 5.15
CA MET A 222 -9.06 1.94 4.35
C MET A 222 -9.95 0.89 5.01
N ARG A 223 -11.20 1.27 5.32
CA ARG A 223 -12.17 0.37 5.92
C ARG A 223 -12.59 -0.71 4.94
N PHE A 224 -12.91 -1.88 5.44
CA PHE A 224 -13.70 -2.89 4.74
C PHE A 224 -15.15 -2.44 4.72
N ALA A 225 -15.71 -2.26 3.52
CA ALA A 225 -17.04 -1.73 3.28
C ALA A 225 -18.12 -2.81 3.13
N GLY A 226 -17.74 -4.10 3.16
CA GLY A 226 -18.66 -5.23 3.01
C GLY A 226 -18.72 -5.75 1.58
N LYS A 227 -19.79 -6.47 1.26
CA LYS A 227 -20.03 -7.02 -0.08
C LYS A 227 -20.34 -5.90 -1.09
N PRO A 228 -19.90 -6.01 -2.35
CA PRO A 228 -20.31 -5.09 -3.41
C PRO A 228 -21.83 -4.94 -3.50
N ARG A 229 -22.29 -3.71 -3.66
CA ARG A 229 -23.71 -3.33 -3.83
C ARG A 229 -23.80 -1.98 -4.53
N GLU A 230 -24.95 -1.67 -5.12
CA GLU A 230 -25.17 -0.45 -5.94
C GLU A 230 -24.74 0.84 -5.22
N HIS A 231 -25.13 1.01 -3.96
CA HIS A 231 -24.68 2.10 -3.10
C HIS A 231 -23.67 1.63 -2.05
N MET A 232 -22.44 1.39 -2.51
CA MET A 232 -21.34 0.97 -1.63
C MET A 232 -20.64 2.20 -0.99
N PRO A 233 -20.50 2.24 0.34
CA PRO A 233 -19.67 3.25 0.96
C PRO A 233 -18.21 3.05 0.56
N LYS A 234 -17.44 4.13 0.49
CA LYS A 234 -16.00 4.06 0.19
C LYS A 234 -15.29 3.08 1.14
N GLY A 235 -14.66 2.06 0.57
CA GLY A 235 -13.85 1.08 1.30
C GLY A 235 -13.45 -0.10 0.43
N LEU A 236 -12.76 -1.06 1.04
CA LEU A 236 -12.39 -2.34 0.43
C LEU A 236 -13.66 -3.19 0.22
N PRO A 237 -13.83 -3.84 -0.94
CA PRO A 237 -15.04 -4.58 -1.30
C PRO A 237 -15.14 -5.97 -0.66
N PHE A 238 -14.79 -6.05 0.62
CA PHE A 238 -14.86 -7.28 1.40
C PHE A 238 -15.45 -6.99 2.77
N GLU A 239 -16.07 -8.00 3.38
CA GLU A 239 -16.44 -7.96 4.78
C GLU A 239 -15.20 -8.22 5.64
N LEU A 240 -14.99 -7.41 6.68
CA LEU A 240 -13.82 -7.58 7.56
C LEU A 240 -13.80 -8.96 8.21
N LYS A 241 -14.95 -9.46 8.70
CA LYS A 241 -15.04 -10.76 9.38
C LYS A 241 -14.58 -11.89 8.45
N THR A 242 -15.14 -11.96 7.25
CA THR A 242 -14.75 -12.96 6.24
C THR A 242 -13.29 -12.84 5.85
N TYR A 243 -12.77 -11.61 5.68
CA TYR A 243 -11.37 -11.39 5.37
C TYR A 243 -10.43 -11.87 6.48
N LEU A 244 -10.72 -11.54 7.75
CA LEU A 244 -9.92 -11.98 8.89
C LEU A 244 -9.91 -13.50 9.04
N GLN A 245 -11.06 -14.15 8.85
CA GLN A 245 -11.15 -15.61 8.85
C GLN A 245 -10.27 -16.21 7.75
N LEU A 246 -10.38 -15.71 6.51
CA LEU A 246 -9.55 -16.18 5.41
C LEU A 246 -8.06 -16.05 5.73
N VAL A 247 -7.62 -14.92 6.29
CA VAL A 247 -6.22 -14.68 6.66
C VAL A 247 -5.75 -15.62 7.76
N ASP A 248 -6.50 -15.79 8.86
CA ASP A 248 -6.14 -16.71 9.95
C ASP A 248 -5.94 -18.14 9.45
N TRP A 249 -6.91 -18.67 8.69
CA TRP A 249 -6.83 -20.03 8.14
C TRP A 249 -5.67 -20.19 7.16
N THR A 250 -5.46 -19.21 6.28
CA THR A 250 -4.33 -19.23 5.36
C THR A 250 -2.99 -19.21 6.12
N GLY A 251 -2.89 -18.41 7.19
CA GLY A 251 -1.69 -18.35 8.03
C GLY A 251 -1.40 -19.68 8.73
N ARG A 252 -2.44 -20.39 9.18
CA ARG A 252 -2.32 -21.74 9.74
C ARG A 252 -1.87 -22.76 8.68
N SER A 253 -2.44 -22.72 7.47
CA SER A 253 -2.03 -23.61 6.37
C SER A 253 -0.59 -23.42 5.90
N ILE A 254 -0.01 -22.22 6.06
CA ILE A 254 1.39 -21.94 5.73
C ILE A 254 2.36 -22.57 6.76
N ARG A 255 1.88 -22.86 7.97
CA ARG A 255 2.68 -23.43 9.05
C ARG A 255 2.65 -24.95 9.00
N GLU A 256 3.82 -25.57 8.87
CA GLU A 256 3.97 -27.04 8.87
C GLU A 256 3.50 -27.69 10.19
N ASP A 257 3.53 -26.95 11.29
CA ASP A 257 3.15 -27.42 12.63
C ASP A 257 1.66 -27.26 12.96
N LYS A 258 0.85 -26.67 12.06
CA LYS A 258 -0.59 -26.45 12.29
C LYS A 258 -1.41 -27.02 11.13
N PRO A 259 -2.30 -28.01 11.35
CA PRO A 259 -3.18 -28.49 10.29
C PRO A 259 -4.13 -27.34 9.89
N GLY A 260 -4.04 -26.89 8.64
CA GLY A 260 -4.86 -25.80 8.13
C GLY A 260 -5.56 -26.20 6.85
N LYS A 261 -6.87 -26.50 6.93
CA LYS A 261 -7.76 -26.49 5.77
C LYS A 261 -8.59 -25.21 5.85
N ILE A 262 -8.73 -24.49 4.73
CA ILE A 262 -9.63 -23.33 4.67
C ILE A 262 -11.06 -23.86 4.82
N PRO A 263 -11.84 -23.40 5.82
CA PRO A 263 -13.18 -23.92 6.08
C PRO A 263 -14.20 -23.41 5.07
N GLU A 264 -15.30 -24.17 4.91
CA GLU A 264 -16.37 -23.86 3.94
C GLU A 264 -16.98 -22.47 4.10
N ASN A 265 -17.06 -21.95 5.32
CA ASN A 265 -17.60 -20.62 5.59
C ASN A 265 -16.64 -19.47 5.20
N ALA A 266 -15.35 -19.75 5.00
CA ALA A 266 -14.36 -18.80 4.47
C ALA A 266 -14.23 -18.90 2.94
N LEU A 267 -14.75 -19.95 2.31
CA LEU A 267 -14.82 -20.11 0.85
C LEU A 267 -15.70 -19.06 0.11
N PRO A 268 -16.73 -18.42 0.69
CA PRO A 268 -17.60 -17.52 -0.07
C PRO A 268 -16.87 -16.33 -0.71
N ILE A 269 -15.77 -15.86 -0.11
CA ILE A 269 -14.94 -14.82 -0.73
C ILE A 269 -14.09 -15.39 -1.88
N LEU A 270 -13.58 -16.61 -1.76
CA LEU A 270 -12.76 -17.25 -2.80
C LEU A 270 -13.61 -17.65 -4.01
N GLU A 271 -14.78 -18.26 -3.78
CA GLU A 271 -15.77 -18.61 -4.80
C GLU A 271 -16.22 -17.37 -5.56
N ARG A 272 -16.60 -16.30 -4.84
CA ARG A 272 -17.00 -15.03 -5.45
C ARG A 272 -15.89 -14.41 -6.30
N LEU A 273 -14.63 -14.59 -5.91
CA LEU A 273 -13.47 -14.08 -6.64
C LEU A 273 -13.01 -15.03 -7.77
N ASN A 274 -13.59 -16.22 -7.87
CA ASN A 274 -13.20 -17.30 -8.78
C ASN A 274 -11.73 -17.72 -8.56
N ILE A 275 -11.35 -18.01 -7.31
CA ILE A 275 -10.01 -18.48 -6.94
C ILE A 275 -10.16 -19.82 -6.20
N CYS A 276 -9.54 -20.88 -6.69
CA CYS A 276 -9.50 -22.15 -5.95
C CYS A 276 -8.52 -22.09 -4.76
N THR A 277 -8.72 -22.98 -3.79
CA THR A 277 -7.93 -23.03 -2.55
C THR A 277 -6.44 -23.25 -2.80
N GLU A 278 -6.08 -24.10 -3.77
CA GLU A 278 -4.70 -24.41 -4.14
C GLU A 278 -3.99 -23.17 -4.72
N ASN A 279 -4.69 -22.45 -5.61
CA ASN A 279 -4.19 -21.20 -6.18
C ASN A 279 -4.09 -20.10 -5.13
N TRP A 280 -5.02 -20.05 -4.18
CA TRP A 280 -5.00 -19.06 -3.09
C TRP A 280 -3.73 -19.16 -2.23
N LEU A 281 -3.30 -20.37 -1.85
CA LEU A 281 -2.05 -20.56 -1.11
C LEU A 281 -0.84 -20.08 -1.91
N THR A 282 -0.82 -20.37 -3.21
CA THR A 282 0.26 -19.89 -4.10
C THR A 282 0.27 -18.36 -4.20
N LEU A 283 -0.90 -17.76 -4.37
CA LEU A 283 -1.07 -16.31 -4.46
C LEU A 283 -0.63 -15.59 -3.18
N THR A 284 -0.97 -16.13 -2.01
CA THR A 284 -0.68 -15.51 -0.71
C THR A 284 0.74 -15.77 -0.20
N THR A 285 1.46 -16.73 -0.77
CA THR A 285 2.86 -17.03 -0.41
C THR A 285 3.87 -16.46 -1.41
N SER A 286 3.52 -16.42 -2.70
CA SER A 286 4.46 -16.15 -3.79
C SER A 286 4.10 -14.93 -4.66
N PHE A 287 3.19 -14.05 -4.21
CA PHE A 287 2.65 -12.93 -4.99
C PHE A 287 3.68 -12.14 -5.81
N THR A 288 4.78 -11.71 -5.17
CA THR A 288 5.81 -10.88 -5.84
C THR A 288 6.71 -11.65 -6.80
N ARG A 289 6.74 -12.99 -6.68
CA ARG A 289 7.39 -13.89 -7.62
C ARG A 289 6.46 -14.15 -8.82
N SER A 290 5.17 -14.33 -8.55
CA SER A 290 4.15 -14.59 -9.56
C SER A 290 3.85 -13.38 -10.44
N PHE A 291 3.86 -12.17 -9.88
CA PHE A 291 3.51 -10.96 -10.61
C PHE A 291 4.69 -9.99 -10.65
N LYS A 292 4.98 -9.39 -11.80
CA LYS A 292 6.05 -8.38 -11.91
C LYS A 292 5.54 -6.95 -11.76
N ASN A 293 4.62 -6.54 -12.64
CA ASN A 293 4.09 -5.16 -12.70
C ASN A 293 2.57 -5.08 -12.55
N THR A 294 1.87 -6.18 -12.79
CA THR A 294 0.42 -6.27 -12.88
C THR A 294 -0.02 -7.63 -12.35
N ALA A 295 -1.13 -7.63 -11.62
CA ALA A 295 -1.82 -8.81 -11.13
C ALA A 295 -3.33 -8.63 -11.33
N GLY A 296 -4.02 -9.68 -11.75
CA GLY A 296 -5.44 -9.72 -12.07
C GLY A 296 -5.72 -10.77 -13.13
N LYS A 297 -6.99 -11.06 -13.38
CA LYS A 297 -7.47 -11.97 -14.41
C LYS A 297 -6.97 -11.59 -15.80
N GLU A 298 -6.93 -12.57 -16.71
CA GLU A 298 -6.42 -12.37 -18.07
C GLU A 298 -7.08 -11.17 -18.78
N GLN A 299 -8.40 -11.06 -18.67
CA GLN A 299 -9.15 -9.97 -19.30
C GLN A 299 -8.67 -8.61 -18.79
N ALA A 300 -8.56 -8.44 -17.47
CA ALA A 300 -8.11 -7.20 -16.85
C ALA A 300 -6.67 -6.84 -17.27
N ILE A 301 -5.77 -7.82 -17.35
CA ILE A 301 -4.40 -7.59 -17.85
C ILE A 301 -4.39 -7.19 -19.32
N THR A 302 -5.25 -7.80 -20.14
CA THR A 302 -5.35 -7.52 -21.56
C THR A 302 -5.87 -6.11 -21.79
N GLU A 303 -6.92 -5.69 -21.08
CA GLU A 303 -7.46 -4.32 -21.10
C GLU A 303 -6.42 -3.30 -20.62
N TYR A 304 -5.72 -3.59 -19.52
CA TYR A 304 -4.62 -2.76 -19.02
C TYR A 304 -3.52 -2.59 -20.06
N ALA A 305 -3.10 -3.68 -20.73
CA ALA A 305 -2.06 -3.63 -21.74
C ALA A 305 -2.48 -2.78 -22.96
N LYS A 306 -3.74 -2.91 -23.40
CA LYS A 306 -4.33 -2.09 -24.47
C LYS A 306 -4.32 -0.61 -24.09
N HIS A 307 -4.87 -0.25 -22.94
CA HIS A 307 -4.95 1.15 -22.48
C HIS A 307 -3.56 1.77 -22.30
N MET A 308 -2.60 1.02 -21.75
CA MET A 308 -1.21 1.46 -21.58
C MET A 308 -0.38 1.40 -22.87
N LYS A 309 -0.98 1.05 -24.01
CA LYS A 309 -0.32 0.88 -25.33
C LYS A 309 0.92 -0.02 -25.25
N ARG A 310 0.82 -1.14 -24.52
CA ARG A 310 1.91 -2.11 -24.33
C ARG A 310 1.71 -3.33 -25.21
N LYS A 311 2.74 -3.67 -25.99
CA LYS A 311 2.76 -4.92 -26.79
C LYS A 311 2.81 -6.18 -25.91
N ARG A 312 3.49 -6.14 -24.77
CA ARG A 312 3.67 -7.30 -23.87
C ARG A 312 2.67 -7.28 -22.71
N ARG A 313 1.93 -8.38 -22.55
CA ARG A 313 1.09 -8.68 -21.37
C ARG A 313 1.94 -9.31 -20.26
N SER A 314 2.40 -8.47 -19.32
CA SER A 314 3.22 -8.95 -18.18
C SER A 314 2.39 -9.86 -17.27
N SER A 315 3.02 -10.93 -16.77
CA SER A 315 2.43 -11.87 -15.81
C SER A 315 1.20 -12.65 -16.33
N ILE A 316 0.91 -12.63 -17.63
CA ILE A 316 -0.31 -13.23 -18.20
C ILE A 316 -0.41 -14.74 -17.93
N THR A 317 0.67 -15.48 -18.15
CA THR A 317 0.73 -16.93 -17.91
C THR A 317 0.41 -17.28 -16.45
N ASN A 318 1.04 -16.57 -15.51
CA ASN A 318 0.76 -16.78 -14.09
C ASN A 318 -0.65 -16.33 -13.71
N SER A 319 -1.23 -15.39 -14.45
CA SER A 319 -2.59 -14.91 -14.19
C SER A 319 -3.63 -15.92 -14.65
N GLN A 320 -3.44 -16.52 -15.83
CA GLN A 320 -4.27 -17.61 -16.33
C GLN A 320 -4.19 -18.84 -15.42
N ALA A 321 -3.01 -19.13 -14.86
CA ALA A 321 -2.82 -20.27 -13.97
C ALA A 321 -3.43 -20.05 -12.58
N LEU A 322 -3.38 -18.83 -12.05
CA LEU A 322 -3.70 -18.55 -10.63
C LEU A 322 -5.03 -17.83 -10.41
N PHE A 323 -5.54 -17.12 -11.41
CA PHE A 323 -6.84 -16.43 -11.36
C PHE A 323 -7.74 -17.03 -12.44
N CYS A 324 -8.77 -17.75 -12.03
CA CYS A 324 -9.70 -18.41 -12.94
C CYS A 324 -10.61 -17.41 -13.67
#